data_AF-X1U0D9-F1
#
_entry.id   AF-X1U0D9-F1
#
_cell.length_a   1.000
_cell.length_b   1.000
_cell.length_c   1.000
_cell.angle_alpha   90.00
_cell.angle_beta   90.00
_cell.angle_gamma   90.00
#
_symmetry.space_group_name_H-M   'P 1'
#
loop_
_entity.id
_entity.type
_entity.pdbx_description
1 polymer ?
#
loop_
_entity_poly.entity_id
_entity_poly.type
_entity_poly.pdbx_seq_one_letter_code
_entity_poly.pdbx_strand_id
1 'polypeptide(L)' 'MYQLGWFSTGRDKAARDLLQVVNSSIKQGEIEAEIAFVFSNREPGESEESDLFFKLVEDYHIPLICFSYQRLKASR' A
#
# COMPACT_ATOMS: atom_id res chain seq x y z
N MET A 1 -13.71 11.77 11.06
CA MET A 1 -12.74 11.21 10.11
C MET A 1 -11.84 10.15 10.77
N TYR A 2 -11.99 8.90 10.34
CA TYR A 2 -11.15 7.79 10.79
C TYR A 2 -9.80 7.75 10.08
N GLN A 3 -8.79 7.16 10.72
CA GLN A 3 -7.45 6.97 10.16
C GLN A 3 -7.23 5.48 9.90
N LEU A 4 -6.99 5.11 8.65
CA LEU A 4 -6.86 3.72 8.20
C LEU A 4 -5.39 3.37 7.96
N GLY A 5 -4.96 2.24 8.51
CA GLY A 5 -3.72 1.58 8.11
C GLY A 5 -3.99 0.53 7.04
N TRP A 6 -3.35 0.64 5.89
CA TRP A 6 -3.58 -0.26 4.75
C TRP A 6 -2.49 -1.32 4.66
N PHE A 7 -2.83 -2.60 4.80
CA PHE A 7 -1.87 -3.70 4.76
C PHE A 7 -2.03 -4.47 3.45
N SER A 8 -0.98 -4.47 2.62
CA SER A 8 -1.01 -5.19 1.34
C SER A 8 0.39 -5.57 0.90
N THR A 9 0.47 -6.70 0.19
CA THR A 9 1.72 -7.15 -0.44
C THR A 9 1.85 -6.69 -1.89
N GLY A 10 0.80 -6.06 -2.45
CA GLY A 10 0.78 -5.67 -3.87
C GLY A 10 0.95 -6.86 -4.82
N ARG A 11 0.45 -8.05 -4.45
CA ARG A 11 0.74 -9.30 -5.16
C ARG A 11 0.24 -9.34 -6.61
N ASP A 12 -0.83 -8.63 -6.90
CA ASP A 12 -1.52 -8.68 -8.18
C ASP A 12 -2.30 -7.38 -8.46
N LYS A 13 -2.91 -7.31 -9.65
CA LYS A 13 -3.77 -6.22 -10.07
C LYS A 13 -4.95 -5.98 -9.11
N ALA A 14 -5.52 -7.03 -8.51
CA ALA A 14 -6.67 -6.87 -7.62
C ALA A 14 -6.30 -6.07 -6.35
N ALA A 15 -5.08 -6.24 -5.84
CA ALA A 15 -4.57 -5.42 -4.74
C ALA A 15 -4.50 -3.92 -5.10
N ARG A 16 -4.11 -3.60 -6.34
CA ARG A 16 -4.08 -2.22 -6.86
C ARG A 16 -5.48 -1.66 -7.08
N ASP A 17 -6.35 -2.45 -7.73
CA ASP A 17 -7.73 -2.06 -8.00
C ASP A 17 -8.48 -1.73 -6.69
N LEU A 18 -8.29 -2.55 -5.65
CA LEU A 18 -8.93 -2.33 -4.35
C LEU A 18 -8.48 -1.02 -3.69
N LEU A 19 -7.17 -0.75 -3.69
CA LEU A 19 -6.64 0.52 -3.16
C LEU A 19 -7.18 1.72 -3.93
N GLN A 20 -7.25 1.62 -5.26
CA GLN A 20 -7.78 2.68 -6.13
C GLN A 20 -9.26 2.96 -5.85
N VAL A 21 -10.08 1.91 -5.70
CA VAL A 21 -11.52 2.06 -5.38
C VAL A 21 -11.70 2.74 -4.03
N VAL A 22 -11.04 2.24 -2.97
CA VAL A 22 -11.17 2.82 -1.63
C VAL A 22 -10.68 4.27 -1.58
N ASN A 23 -9.52 4.57 -2.17
CA ASN A 23 -9.01 5.94 -2.22
C ASN A 23 -9.94 6.88 -3.01
N SER A 24 -10.58 6.37 -4.07
CA SER A 24 -11.55 7.14 -4.85
C SER A 24 -12.82 7.44 -4.05
N SER A 25 -13.36 6.46 -3.33
CA SER A 25 -14.53 6.65 -2.45
C SER A 25 -14.23 7.59 -1.28
N ILE A 26 -13.01 7.55 -0.72
CA ILE A 26 -12.55 8.53 0.28
C ILE A 26 -12.54 9.93 -0.32
N LYS A 27 -11.92 10.12 -1.51
CA LYS A 27 -11.84 11.43 -2.18
C LYS A 27 -13.21 12.00 -2.57
N GLN A 28 -14.17 11.12 -2.85
CA GLN A 28 -15.55 11.50 -3.16
C GLN A 28 -16.40 11.77 -1.90
N GLY A 29 -15.85 11.53 -0.71
CA GLY A 29 -16.56 11.72 0.56
C GLY A 29 -17.57 10.62 0.89
N GLU A 30 -17.58 9.51 0.14
CA GLU A 30 -18.43 8.34 0.41
C GLU A 30 -17.96 7.57 1.64
N ILE A 31 -16.65 7.62 1.91
CA ILE A 31 -16.01 7.05 3.09
C ILE A 31 -15.38 8.21 3.87
N GLU A 32 -15.87 8.47 5.08
CA GLU A 32 -15.36 9.53 5.97
C GLU A 32 -14.08 9.07 6.72
N ALA A 33 -13.04 8.72 5.96
CA ALA A 33 -11.76 8.25 6.47
C ALA A 33 -10.60 8.73 5.59
N GLU A 34 -9.38 8.57 6.09
CA GLU A 34 -8.13 8.81 5.37
C GLU A 34 -7.23 7.58 5.49
N ILE A 35 -6.44 7.28 4.45
CA ILE A 35 -5.42 6.24 4.52
C ILE A 35 -4.14 6.90 5.07
N ALA A 36 -3.87 6.66 6.36
CA ALA A 36 -2.74 7.25 7.07
C ALA A 36 -1.39 6.68 6.61
N PHE A 37 -1.36 5.40 6.26
CA PHE A 37 -0.18 4.72 5.74
C PHE A 37 -0.56 3.44 5.00
N VAL A 38 0.36 2.97 4.16
CA VAL A 38 0.36 1.63 3.59
C VAL A 38 1.57 0.87 4.11
N PHE A 39 1.34 -0.32 4.66
CA PHE A 39 2.37 -1.26 5.06
C PHE A 39 2.47 -2.41 4.05
N SER A 40 3.70 -2.72 3.66
CA SER A 40 4.03 -3.91 2.86
C SER A 40 5.18 -4.70 3.49
N ASN A 41 5.07 -6.02 3.44
CA ASN A 41 6.15 -6.93 3.81
C ASN A 41 7.09 -7.26 2.63
N ARG A 42 6.87 -6.62 1.47
CA ARG A 42 7.73 -6.66 0.29
C ARG A 42 8.48 -5.35 0.12
N GLU A 43 9.64 -5.42 -0.51
CA GLU A 43 10.45 -4.24 -0.87
C GLU A 43 10.43 -4.00 -2.40
N PRO A 44 10.70 -2.75 -2.85
CA PRO A 44 10.85 -2.46 -4.26
C PRO A 44 11.87 -3.37 -4.95
N GLY A 45 11.53 -3.90 -6.11
CA GLY A 45 12.34 -4.82 -6.88
C GLY A 45 12.13 -6.31 -6.56
N GLU A 46 11.28 -6.66 -5.58
CA GLU A 46 10.92 -8.07 -5.34
C GLU A 46 9.95 -8.64 -6.40
N SER A 47 9.07 -7.81 -6.97
CA SER A 47 8.19 -8.21 -8.10
C SER A 47 7.61 -7.00 -8.83
N GLU A 48 7.38 -7.15 -10.14
CA GLU A 48 6.77 -6.09 -10.96
C GLU A 48 5.39 -5.65 -10.43
N GLU A 49 4.55 -6.60 -10.01
CA GLU A 49 3.22 -6.28 -9.45
C GLU A 49 3.31 -5.46 -8.16
N SER A 50 4.25 -5.79 -7.25
CA SER A 50 4.43 -5.00 -6.04
C SER A 50 5.01 -3.63 -6.33
N ASP A 51 5.90 -3.51 -7.32
CA ASP A 51 6.47 -2.22 -7.72
C ASP A 51 5.41 -1.30 -8.32
N LEU A 52 4.52 -1.84 -9.15
CA LEU A 52 3.34 -1.12 -9.66
C LEU A 52 2.42 -0.68 -8.53
N PHE A 53 2.25 -1.52 -7.50
CA PHE A 53 1.45 -1.18 -6.32
C PHE A 53 2.11 -0.06 -5.50
N PHE A 54 3.43 -0.10 -5.28
CA PHE A 54 4.16 0.93 -4.55
C PHE A 54 4.11 2.28 -5.27
N LYS A 55 4.29 2.27 -6.59
CA LYS A 55 4.14 3.48 -7.40
C LYS A 55 2.75 4.10 -7.25
N LEU A 56 1.70 3.29 -7.23
CA LEU A 56 0.34 3.77 -7.01
C LEU A 56 0.16 4.42 -5.63
N VAL A 57 0.75 3.83 -4.58
CA VAL A 57 0.72 4.37 -3.22
C VAL A 57 1.44 5.73 -3.16
N GLU A 58 2.61 5.82 -3.80
CA GLU A 58 3.40 7.06 -3.91
C GLU A 58 2.66 8.14 -4.70
N ASP A 59 2.02 7.80 -5.82
CA ASP A 59 1.21 8.72 -6.62
C ASP A 59 0.03 9.29 -5.82
N TYR A 60 -0.49 8.52 -4.86
CA TYR A 60 -1.52 8.97 -3.93
C TYR A 60 -0.98 9.78 -2.75
N HIS A 61 0.34 9.97 -2.67
CA HIS A 61 1.04 10.67 -1.59
C HIS A 61 0.79 10.04 -0.21
N ILE A 62 0.53 8.73 -0.18
CA ILE A 62 0.31 7.97 1.05
C ILE A 62 1.67 7.46 1.54
N PRO A 63 2.01 7.63 2.84
CA PRO A 63 3.24 7.06 3.40
C PRO A 63 3.33 5.55 3.19
N LEU A 64 4.37 5.09 2.49
CA LEU A 64 4.66 3.67 2.29
C LEU A 64 5.72 3.19 3.29
N ILE A 65 5.36 2.19 4.09
CA ILE A 65 6.24 1.56 5.06
C ILE A 65 6.53 0.14 4.57
N CYS A 66 7.75 -0.07 4.08
CA CYS A 66 8.24 -1.39 3.70
C CYS A 66 9.15 -1.95 4.79
N PHE A 67 8.81 -3.13 5.31
CA PHE A 67 9.72 -3.93 6.13
C PHE A 67 9.88 -5.29 5.47
N SER A 68 10.95 -5.50 4.70
CA SER A 68 11.19 -6.83 4.14
C SER A 68 11.50 -7.82 5.25
N TYR A 69 10.71 -8.89 5.27
CA TYR A 69 10.96 -10.07 6.08
C TYR A 69 12.35 -10.67 5.82
N GLN A 70 12.91 -10.47 4.61
CA GLN A 70 14.24 -10.97 4.24
C GLN A 70 15.37 -10.24 4.97
N ARG A 71 15.27 -8.90 5.15
CA ARG A 71 16.27 -8.11 5.89
C ARG A 71 16.29 -8.46 7.39
N LEU A 72 15.12 -8.77 7.96
CA LEU A 72 14.99 -9.24 9.34
C LEU A 72 15.61 -10.64 9.54
N LYS A 73 15.57 -11.50 8.53
CA LYS A 73 16.14 -12.86 8.60
C LYS A 73 17.66 -12.89 8.40
N ALA A 74 18.21 -11.96 7.63
CA ALA A 74 19.66 -11.83 7.40
C ALA A 74 20.44 -11.25 8.61
N SER A 75 19.73 -10.75 9.62
CA SER A 75 20.32 -10.13 10.82
C SER A 75 20.41 -11.09 12.02
N ARG A 76 20.30 -12.41 11.80
CA ARG A 76 20.39 -13.46 12.83
C ARG A 76 21.54 -14.43 12.56
#